data_AF-A0A2S7Y6L0-F1
#
_entry.id   AF-A0A2S7Y6L0-F1
#
_cell.length_a   1.000
_cell.length_b   1.000
_cell.length_c   1.000
_cell.angle_alpha   90.00
_cell.angle_beta   90.00
_cell.angle_gamma   90.00
#
_symmetry.space_group_name_H-M   'P 1'
#
loop_
_entity.id
_entity.type
_entity.pdbx_description
1 polymer ?
#
loop_
_entity_poly.entity_id
_entity_poly.type
_entity_poly.pdbx_seq_one_letter_code
_entity_poly.pdbx_strand_id
1 'polypeptide(L)'
;MFAFMSRCSRLGRLIAASLLVAGPIVSASGYNLDLTSEKSIKDTAKGLAQDMLSFYTGDKPGGTPGLLNPPYYWWEAGAMLGSLIDYWYYTGDDEYNQLVTDGLLFQVGTNRDYMPNNQTLTEGNDDQGFWGLSVMSAAEYNFPNPSADKPQWLELAQAVFNTQAARWDTADCNGGLRWQIYQWNKGYDYKNSISQACFFALGARLALYTGNKTYADWAEKTWDWMWSTGFINNETYYVIDGADIGSNCSSYSPYQFTYNAGGFILGAAAMYNYTESKAWKDRLDGLIWGSKVFFVGDNEDIMSEVACEPVDRCNIDQQSFKAYLSRWLAAATKWAPDTYDTVIPYLRASAKAAINQCVGGSNGRMCGLKWARNEGKYDGSTGVGQQMAALEILLSTMIKNREPPLTADTGGTSKGDVNAGSGDIGRKDPVATFAPPTAAMKAAAAFITLAILGGLAGAIVWLLFDETSDKKLMAQLKGSMANFKSALTSETAAGVGILGAGAAENRRSSPLNEKIIQPTAGEVSNRSSRVSDQAIENMPVVVNRVRSDSSYSTRRLSNMPIGWSQDSMSRNSVSRLRPVGQAVTTDDADRIEAVEPQHSA
;
A
#
# COMPACT_ATOMS: atom_id res chain seq x y z
N MET A 1 38.85 69.13 -39.10
CA MET A 1 39.24 67.99 -38.25
C MET A 1 38.56 68.13 -36.89
N PHE A 2 37.23 68.04 -36.84
CA PHE A 2 36.40 68.03 -35.62
C PHE A 2 34.99 67.60 -36.02
N ALA A 3 34.77 66.29 -36.21
CA ALA A 3 33.45 65.71 -36.41
C ALA A 3 33.51 64.18 -36.39
N PHE A 4 34.12 63.57 -35.38
CA PHE A 4 33.99 62.12 -35.15
C PHE A 4 34.18 61.90 -33.66
N MET A 5 33.07 61.65 -32.94
CA MET A 5 32.96 61.03 -31.60
C MET A 5 31.79 61.65 -30.83
N SER A 6 30.56 61.36 -31.25
CA SER A 6 29.40 61.40 -30.35
C SER A 6 28.20 60.71 -31.00
N ARG A 7 28.30 59.41 -31.28
CA ARG A 7 27.15 58.59 -31.73
C ARG A 7 27.36 57.09 -31.52
N CYS A 8 27.84 56.68 -30.34
CA CYS A 8 27.87 55.27 -29.95
C CYS A 8 27.60 55.14 -28.45
N SER A 9 26.37 55.40 -27.98
CA SER A 9 26.02 55.02 -26.60
C SER A 9 24.54 54.75 -26.32
N ARG A 10 23.64 54.69 -27.32
CA ARG A 10 22.21 54.45 -27.06
C ARG A 10 21.56 53.30 -27.83
N LEU A 11 22.31 52.60 -28.69
CA LEU A 11 21.76 51.44 -29.43
C LEU A 11 22.07 50.09 -28.77
N GLY A 12 23.09 50.02 -27.90
CA GLY A 12 23.48 48.77 -27.22
C GLY A 12 22.70 48.42 -25.95
N ARG A 13 21.88 49.34 -25.41
CA ARG A 13 21.08 49.11 -24.19
C ARG A 13 19.61 48.81 -24.43
N LEU A 14 19.13 48.90 -25.67
CA LEU A 14 17.75 48.53 -26.03
C LEU A 14 17.63 47.10 -26.61
N ILE A 15 18.74 46.49 -27.03
CA ILE A 15 18.73 45.12 -27.59
C ILE A 15 18.90 44.04 -26.50
N ALA A 16 19.43 44.39 -25.32
CA ALA A 16 19.55 43.47 -24.19
C ALA A 16 18.27 43.38 -23.31
N ALA A 17 17.25 44.20 -23.58
CA ALA A 17 15.99 44.22 -22.82
C ALA A 17 14.82 43.53 -23.55
N SER A 18 15.01 43.05 -24.78
CA SER A 18 13.95 42.43 -25.60
C SER A 18 14.14 40.92 -25.83
N LEU A 19 15.12 40.28 -25.19
CA LEU A 19 15.40 38.84 -25.30
C LEU A 19 15.11 38.04 -24.01
N LEU A 20 14.43 38.64 -23.03
CA LEU A 20 14.04 37.99 -21.76
C LEU A 20 12.53 37.76 -21.60
N VAL A 21 11.73 37.90 -22.67
CA VAL A 21 10.28 37.63 -22.67
C VAL A 21 9.89 36.56 -23.71
N ALA A 22 10.80 35.63 -23.97
CA ALA A 22 10.49 34.37 -24.64
C ALA A 22 10.75 33.20 -23.66
N GLY A 23 10.26 33.33 -22.42
CA GLY A 23 9.87 32.12 -21.69
C GLY A 23 8.67 31.52 -22.41
N PRO A 24 8.52 30.19 -22.46
CA PRO A 24 7.30 29.61 -22.99
C PRO A 24 6.15 30.20 -22.18
N ILE A 25 5.29 30.97 -22.85
CA ILE A 25 3.93 31.17 -22.37
C ILE A 25 3.36 29.76 -22.43
N VAL A 26 3.46 29.02 -21.33
CA VAL A 26 2.71 27.80 -21.14
C VAL A 26 1.27 28.29 -21.09
N SER A 27 0.60 28.27 -22.24
CA SER A 27 -0.84 28.32 -22.29
C SER A 27 -1.30 27.19 -21.38
N ALA A 28 -1.83 27.55 -20.22
CA ALA A 28 -2.46 26.62 -19.30
C ALA A 28 -3.73 26.08 -19.98
N SER A 29 -3.55 25.12 -20.89
CA SER A 29 -4.64 24.36 -21.47
C SER A 29 -4.62 22.99 -20.79
N GLY A 30 -5.60 22.75 -19.93
CA GLY A 30 -5.95 21.39 -19.55
C GLY A 30 -6.26 20.54 -20.78
N TYR A 31 -6.44 19.24 -20.58
CA TYR A 31 -6.72 18.32 -21.67
C TYR A 31 -8.05 18.62 -22.37
N ASN A 32 -8.05 18.61 -23.70
CA ASN A 32 -9.28 18.65 -24.50
C ASN A 32 -9.65 17.23 -24.92
N LEU A 33 -10.49 16.57 -24.12
CA LEU A 33 -10.85 15.18 -24.29
C LEU A 33 -12.16 15.02 -25.08
N ASP A 34 -12.07 14.26 -26.16
CA ASP A 34 -13.20 13.70 -26.90
C ASP A 34 -13.14 12.16 -26.84
N LEU A 35 -14.02 11.57 -26.01
CA LEU A 35 -14.10 10.11 -25.83
C LEU A 35 -14.63 9.37 -27.07
N THR A 36 -15.09 10.06 -28.11
CA THR A 36 -15.48 9.44 -29.39
C THR A 36 -14.32 9.33 -30.37
N SER A 37 -13.21 10.02 -30.10
CA SER A 37 -12.02 10.07 -30.93
C SER A 37 -10.88 9.28 -30.29
N GLU A 38 -10.53 8.13 -30.88
CA GLU A 38 -9.38 7.33 -30.42
C GLU A 38 -8.08 8.15 -30.42
N LYS A 39 -7.92 9.07 -31.37
CA LYS A 39 -6.77 9.97 -31.38
C LYS A 39 -6.76 10.90 -30.16
N SER A 40 -7.90 11.51 -29.80
CA SER A 40 -7.98 12.39 -28.63
C SER A 40 -7.65 11.64 -27.34
N ILE A 41 -8.13 10.40 -27.20
CA ILE A 41 -7.84 9.55 -26.04
C ILE A 41 -6.34 9.23 -25.98
N LYS A 42 -5.73 8.78 -27.08
CA LYS A 42 -4.30 8.46 -27.13
C LYS A 42 -3.41 9.68 -26.87
N ASP A 43 -3.73 10.84 -27.46
CA ASP A 43 -2.97 12.08 -27.27
C ASP A 43 -3.04 12.53 -25.79
N THR A 44 -4.22 12.41 -25.17
CA THR A 44 -4.42 12.72 -23.73
C THR A 44 -3.66 11.72 -22.85
N ALA A 45 -3.75 10.41 -23.15
CA ALA A 45 -3.04 9.37 -22.42
C ALA A 45 -1.52 9.55 -22.48
N LYS A 46 -0.98 9.97 -23.64
CA LYS A 46 0.45 10.31 -23.78
C LYS A 46 0.85 11.43 -22.84
N GLY A 47 0.06 12.49 -22.73
CA GLY A 47 0.29 13.58 -21.78
C GLY A 47 0.28 13.11 -20.32
N LEU A 48 -0.72 12.30 -19.94
CA LEU A 48 -0.82 11.74 -18.59
C LEU A 48 0.35 10.82 -18.24
N ALA A 49 0.80 9.98 -19.18
CA ALA A 49 1.98 9.14 -18.99
C ALA A 49 3.25 9.97 -18.80
N GLN A 50 3.43 11.05 -19.58
CA GLN A 50 4.55 12.00 -19.41
C GLN A 50 4.49 12.70 -18.05
N ASP A 51 3.30 13.14 -17.63
CA ASP A 51 3.11 13.83 -16.36
C ASP A 51 3.36 12.88 -15.17
N MET A 52 2.91 11.63 -15.26
CA MET A 52 3.23 10.59 -14.27
C MET A 52 4.74 10.32 -14.20
N LEU A 53 5.41 10.15 -15.34
CA LEU A 53 6.85 9.91 -15.41
C LEU A 53 7.70 11.11 -14.98
N SER A 54 7.12 12.31 -14.88
CA SER A 54 7.83 13.47 -14.33
C SER A 54 8.26 13.28 -12.87
N PHE A 55 7.56 12.42 -12.12
CA PHE A 55 7.90 12.02 -10.76
C PHE A 55 8.95 10.90 -10.69
N TYR A 56 9.16 10.19 -11.79
CA TYR A 56 10.12 9.09 -11.85
C TYR A 56 11.54 9.59 -12.09
N THR A 57 12.47 9.02 -11.34
CA THR A 57 13.90 9.33 -11.46
C THR A 57 14.78 8.09 -11.50
N GLY A 58 14.18 6.89 -11.50
CA GLY A 58 14.91 5.62 -11.46
C GLY A 58 15.76 5.35 -12.70
N ASP A 59 15.40 5.95 -13.84
CA ASP A 59 16.13 5.91 -15.11
C ASP A 59 17.28 6.94 -15.22
N LYS A 60 17.36 7.88 -14.28
CA LYS A 60 18.36 8.97 -14.30
C LYS A 60 19.67 8.54 -13.64
N PRO A 61 20.82 9.15 -13.96
CA PRO A 61 22.08 8.88 -13.27
C PRO A 61 21.96 9.05 -11.75
N GLY A 62 22.32 8.00 -11.00
CA GLY A 62 22.18 7.95 -9.54
C GLY A 62 20.80 7.49 -9.04
N GLY A 63 19.84 7.32 -9.94
CA GLY A 63 18.56 6.67 -9.67
C GLY A 63 18.68 5.15 -9.60
N THR A 64 17.60 4.51 -9.15
CA THR A 64 17.48 3.05 -9.12
C THR A 64 16.29 2.64 -9.98
N PRO A 65 16.48 1.87 -11.07
CA PRO A 65 15.39 1.47 -11.94
C PRO A 65 14.29 0.73 -11.17
N GLY A 66 13.03 1.07 -11.46
CA GLY A 66 11.87 0.49 -10.80
C GLY A 66 11.62 1.00 -9.38
N LEU A 67 12.30 2.06 -8.93
CA LEU A 67 11.97 2.77 -7.68
C LEU A 67 11.44 4.18 -7.94
N LEU A 68 10.42 4.54 -7.16
CA LEU A 68 9.99 5.91 -6.97
C LEU A 68 10.71 6.50 -5.74
N ASN A 69 10.92 7.81 -5.74
CA ASN A 69 11.46 8.50 -4.58
C ASN A 69 10.41 8.58 -3.46
N PRO A 70 10.82 8.78 -2.19
CA PRO A 70 9.88 9.09 -1.13
C PRO A 70 8.93 10.24 -1.52
N PRO A 71 7.64 10.18 -1.12
CA PRO A 71 7.07 9.28 -0.12
C PRO A 71 6.50 7.96 -0.68
N TYR A 72 6.71 7.64 -1.96
CA TYR A 72 6.13 6.46 -2.59
C TYR A 72 6.80 5.17 -2.11
N TYR A 73 6.01 4.14 -1.85
CA TYR A 73 6.50 2.82 -1.48
C TYR A 73 6.88 1.98 -2.69
N TRP A 74 7.63 0.91 -2.45
CA TRP A 74 8.19 0.05 -3.49
C TRP A 74 7.11 -0.56 -4.41
N TRP A 75 5.98 -0.99 -3.86
CA TRP A 75 4.90 -1.59 -4.64
C TRP A 75 4.25 -0.62 -5.64
N GLU A 76 4.15 0.67 -5.29
CA GLU A 76 3.51 1.68 -6.15
C GLU A 76 4.35 1.93 -7.42
N ALA A 77 5.67 1.73 -7.34
CA ALA A 77 6.52 1.74 -8.52
C ALA A 77 6.22 0.54 -9.44
N GLY A 78 6.02 -0.66 -8.89
CA GLY A 78 5.57 -1.83 -9.65
C GLY A 78 4.23 -1.58 -10.36
N ALA A 79 3.28 -0.99 -9.63
CA ALA A 79 1.97 -0.63 -10.17
C ALA A 79 2.05 0.48 -11.26
N MET A 80 2.93 1.46 -11.09
CA MET A 80 3.21 2.49 -12.12
C MET A 80 3.75 1.85 -13.39
N LEU A 81 4.71 0.93 -13.28
CA LEU A 81 5.26 0.20 -14.44
C LEU A 81 4.19 -0.68 -15.11
N GLY A 82 3.33 -1.33 -14.33
CA GLY A 82 2.15 -2.03 -14.83
C GLY A 82 1.21 -1.11 -15.63
N SER A 83 1.06 0.14 -15.20
CA SER A 83 0.26 1.14 -15.93
C SER A 83 0.86 1.55 -17.27
N LEU A 84 2.19 1.51 -17.37
CA LEU A 84 2.89 1.77 -18.63
C LEU A 84 2.82 0.57 -19.59
N ILE A 85 2.68 -0.65 -19.06
CA ILE A 85 2.33 -1.83 -19.87
C ILE A 85 0.93 -1.68 -20.46
N ASP A 86 -0.05 -1.29 -19.64
CA ASP A 86 -1.42 -0.99 -20.11
C ASP A 86 -1.38 0.16 -21.14
N TYR A 87 -0.65 1.25 -20.88
CA TYR A 87 -0.47 2.34 -21.83
C TYR A 87 0.02 1.86 -23.20
N TRP A 88 1.06 1.03 -23.24
CA TRP A 88 1.56 0.45 -24.49
C TRP A 88 0.49 -0.41 -25.17
N TYR A 89 -0.16 -1.30 -24.44
CA TYR A 89 -1.21 -2.18 -24.98
C TYR A 89 -2.40 -1.38 -25.56
N TYR A 90 -2.85 -0.33 -24.86
CA TYR A 90 -3.97 0.50 -25.29
C TYR A 90 -3.62 1.51 -26.36
N THR A 91 -2.38 1.99 -26.47
CA THR A 91 -2.04 3.07 -27.42
C THR A 91 -1.24 2.58 -28.62
N GLY A 92 -0.44 1.54 -28.44
CA GLY A 92 0.60 1.09 -29.36
C GLY A 92 1.88 1.94 -29.31
N ASP A 93 1.97 2.91 -28.38
CA ASP A 93 3.17 3.73 -28.19
C ASP A 93 4.21 2.96 -27.36
N ASP A 94 5.38 2.72 -27.94
CA ASP A 94 6.47 1.93 -27.36
C ASP A 94 7.56 2.78 -26.69
N GLU A 95 7.37 4.10 -26.59
CA GLU A 95 8.35 5.07 -26.06
C GLU A 95 8.91 4.66 -24.68
N TYR A 96 8.09 4.04 -23.83
CA TYR A 96 8.48 3.68 -22.45
C TYR A 96 8.81 2.20 -22.26
N ASN A 97 8.79 1.37 -23.32
CA ASN A 97 8.91 -0.07 -23.16
C ASN A 97 10.26 -0.49 -22.56
N GLN A 98 11.35 0.18 -22.95
CA GLN A 98 12.67 -0.09 -22.39
C GLN A 98 12.75 0.33 -20.92
N LEU A 99 12.22 1.50 -20.56
CA LEU A 99 12.18 2.00 -19.17
C LEU A 99 11.42 1.01 -18.27
N VAL A 100 10.30 0.49 -18.75
CA VAL A 100 9.49 -0.50 -18.04
C VAL A 100 10.25 -1.81 -17.89
N THR A 101 10.88 -2.31 -18.96
CA THR A 101 11.67 -3.54 -18.93
C THR A 101 12.81 -3.44 -17.92
N ASP A 102 13.56 -2.34 -17.95
CA ASP A 102 14.69 -2.11 -17.03
C ASP A 102 14.22 -2.03 -15.59
N GLY A 103 13.12 -1.31 -15.33
CA GLY A 103 12.55 -1.20 -13.98
C GLY A 103 12.04 -2.52 -13.42
N LEU A 104 11.29 -3.29 -14.21
CA LEU A 104 10.77 -4.60 -13.82
C LEU A 104 11.88 -5.61 -13.55
N LEU A 105 12.90 -5.65 -14.42
CA LEU A 105 14.01 -6.61 -14.29
C LEU A 105 14.99 -6.24 -13.16
N PHE A 106 15.12 -4.96 -12.82
CA PHE A 106 15.99 -4.54 -11.72
C PHE A 106 15.45 -4.98 -10.35
N GLN A 107 14.12 -5.02 -10.20
CA GLN A 107 13.46 -5.28 -8.92
C GLN A 107 13.16 -6.77 -8.63
N VAL A 108 13.54 -7.69 -9.53
CA VAL A 108 13.20 -9.13 -9.40
C VAL A 108 13.83 -9.84 -8.20
N GLY A 109 14.84 -9.24 -7.57
CA GLY A 109 15.57 -9.85 -6.44
C GLY A 109 16.54 -10.96 -6.87
N THR A 110 17.29 -11.50 -5.91
CA THR A 110 18.31 -12.54 -6.19
C THR A 110 17.68 -13.86 -6.66
N ASN A 111 16.50 -14.17 -6.14
CA ASN A 111 15.77 -15.41 -6.42
C ASN A 111 14.75 -15.27 -7.57
N ARG A 112 14.67 -14.09 -8.22
CA ARG A 112 13.77 -13.80 -9.35
C ARG A 112 12.28 -14.01 -8.99
N ASP A 113 11.89 -13.52 -7.84
CA ASP A 113 10.58 -13.73 -7.22
C ASP A 113 9.93 -12.43 -6.72
N TYR A 114 10.53 -11.28 -7.05
CA TYR A 114 10.14 -9.98 -6.50
C TYR A 114 10.22 -9.92 -4.98
N MET A 115 11.23 -10.57 -4.39
CA MET A 115 11.58 -10.39 -2.98
C MET A 115 13.00 -9.82 -2.81
N PRO A 116 13.27 -8.59 -3.28
CA PRO A 116 14.58 -7.99 -3.14
C PRO A 116 14.91 -7.70 -1.67
N ASN A 117 16.06 -8.17 -1.19
CA ASN A 117 16.50 -8.02 0.22
C ASN A 117 16.41 -6.58 0.77
N ASN A 118 16.57 -5.57 -0.10
CA ASN A 118 16.51 -4.16 0.29
C ASN A 118 15.10 -3.69 0.70
N GLN A 119 14.04 -4.46 0.38
CA GLN A 119 12.65 -4.10 0.65
C GLN A 119 12.06 -4.85 1.86
N THR A 120 12.85 -5.72 2.51
CA THR A 120 12.39 -6.59 3.62
C THR A 120 11.67 -5.89 4.77
N LEU A 121 11.94 -4.59 5.01
CA LEU A 121 11.29 -3.81 6.06
C LEU A 121 9.86 -3.35 5.72
N THR A 122 9.48 -3.36 4.45
CA THR A 122 8.18 -2.88 3.97
C THR A 122 7.41 -3.93 3.17
N GLU A 123 8.03 -5.07 2.87
CA GLU A 123 7.50 -6.08 1.94
C GLU A 123 6.33 -6.91 2.53
N GLY A 124 5.14 -6.65 2.02
CA GLY A 124 3.94 -7.49 2.16
C GLY A 124 3.68 -8.41 0.96
N ASN A 125 2.71 -9.31 1.14
CA ASN A 125 2.24 -10.18 0.06
C ASN A 125 1.52 -9.39 -1.03
N ASP A 126 0.83 -8.31 -0.67
CA ASP A 126 0.28 -7.32 -1.58
C ASP A 126 1.39 -6.58 -2.34
N ASP A 127 2.45 -6.12 -1.68
CA ASP A 127 3.57 -5.47 -2.37
C ASP A 127 4.15 -6.36 -3.47
N GLN A 128 4.52 -7.60 -3.11
CA GLN A 128 5.01 -8.62 -4.06
C GLN A 128 3.95 -8.93 -5.13
N GLY A 129 2.68 -8.96 -4.74
CA GLY A 129 1.54 -9.24 -5.60
C GLY A 129 1.38 -8.23 -6.72
N PHE A 130 1.53 -6.93 -6.46
CA PHE A 130 1.44 -5.89 -7.50
C PHE A 130 2.52 -6.01 -8.58
N TRP A 131 3.75 -6.39 -8.21
CA TRP A 131 4.80 -6.72 -9.17
C TRP A 131 4.42 -7.95 -10.00
N GLY A 132 3.95 -9.02 -9.35
CA GLY A 132 3.47 -10.24 -10.01
C GLY A 132 2.32 -9.99 -11.00
N LEU A 133 1.34 -9.18 -10.62
CA LEU A 133 0.22 -8.81 -11.48
C LEU A 133 0.67 -7.99 -12.70
N SER A 134 1.68 -7.14 -12.54
CA SER A 134 2.23 -6.32 -13.62
C SER A 134 2.95 -7.18 -14.67
N VAL A 135 3.81 -8.11 -14.25
CA VAL A 135 4.48 -9.03 -15.19
C VAL A 135 3.52 -10.07 -15.76
N MET A 136 2.45 -10.44 -15.04
CA MET A 136 1.39 -11.26 -15.61
C MET A 136 0.69 -10.52 -16.77
N SER A 137 0.46 -9.20 -16.64
CA SER A 137 -0.08 -8.39 -17.75
C SER A 137 0.92 -8.28 -18.91
N ALA A 138 2.22 -8.16 -18.62
CA ALA A 138 3.25 -8.18 -19.65
C ALA A 138 3.21 -9.48 -20.48
N ALA A 139 3.05 -10.63 -19.83
CA ALA A 139 2.92 -11.92 -20.51
C ALA A 139 1.62 -12.05 -21.32
N GLU A 140 0.50 -11.55 -20.78
CA GLU A 140 -0.83 -11.56 -21.41
C GLU A 140 -0.94 -10.65 -22.62
N TYR A 141 -0.29 -9.49 -22.61
CA TYR A 141 -0.34 -8.54 -23.72
C TYR A 141 0.78 -8.72 -24.75
N ASN A 142 1.63 -9.75 -24.58
CA ASN A 142 2.85 -9.91 -25.39
C ASN A 142 3.74 -8.66 -25.36
N PHE A 143 3.87 -8.03 -24.19
CA PHE A 143 4.86 -6.98 -23.98
C PHE A 143 6.25 -7.52 -24.34
N PRO A 144 7.15 -6.72 -24.95
CA PRO A 144 8.44 -7.22 -25.44
C PRO A 144 9.17 -8.07 -24.40
N ASN A 145 9.51 -9.30 -24.79
CA ASN A 145 10.16 -10.22 -23.88
C ASN A 145 11.58 -9.75 -23.54
N PRO A 146 12.06 -9.98 -22.30
CA PRO A 146 13.46 -9.84 -21.97
C PRO A 146 14.32 -10.75 -22.84
N SER A 147 15.61 -10.43 -22.95
CA SER A 147 16.57 -11.33 -23.60
C SER A 147 16.56 -12.72 -22.93
N ALA A 148 16.91 -13.77 -23.69
CA ALA A 148 16.75 -15.15 -23.26
C ALA A 148 17.59 -15.54 -22.01
N ASP A 149 18.60 -14.74 -21.65
CA ASP A 149 19.42 -14.90 -20.44
C ASP A 149 18.79 -14.25 -19.18
N LYS A 150 17.72 -13.48 -19.34
CA LYS A 150 16.98 -12.78 -18.28
C LYS A 150 15.69 -13.53 -17.94
N PRO A 151 15.20 -13.39 -16.69
CA PRO A 151 13.93 -13.98 -16.30
C PRO A 151 12.79 -13.43 -17.17
N GLN A 152 11.87 -14.30 -17.54
CA GLN A 152 10.75 -13.96 -18.43
C GLN A 152 9.51 -13.54 -17.63
N TRP A 153 8.56 -12.85 -18.26
CA TRP A 153 7.40 -12.27 -17.57
C TRP A 153 6.52 -13.33 -16.88
N LEU A 154 6.21 -14.42 -17.59
CA LEU A 154 5.46 -15.56 -17.07
C LEU A 154 6.24 -16.30 -15.97
N GLU A 155 7.55 -16.51 -16.13
CA GLU A 155 8.42 -17.07 -15.08
C GLU A 155 8.32 -16.26 -13.78
N LEU A 156 8.42 -14.92 -13.87
CA LEU A 156 8.33 -14.03 -12.72
C LEU A 156 6.93 -14.06 -12.07
N ALA A 157 5.85 -14.09 -12.86
CA ALA A 157 4.49 -14.26 -12.36
C ALA A 157 4.31 -15.58 -11.59
N GLN A 158 4.86 -16.67 -12.13
CA GLN A 158 4.85 -17.98 -11.47
C GLN A 158 5.67 -17.98 -10.17
N ALA A 159 6.81 -17.30 -10.14
CA ALA A 159 7.64 -17.18 -8.93
C ALA A 159 6.88 -16.51 -7.77
N VAL A 160 6.21 -15.37 -8.05
CA VAL A 160 5.39 -14.68 -7.06
C VAL A 160 4.27 -15.58 -6.56
N PHE A 161 3.54 -16.24 -7.45
CA PHE A 161 2.48 -17.16 -7.05
C PHE A 161 3.01 -18.32 -6.17
N ASN A 162 4.09 -18.97 -6.60
CA ASN A 162 4.65 -20.13 -5.91
C ASN A 162 5.12 -19.79 -4.50
N THR A 163 5.79 -18.64 -4.34
CA THR A 163 6.25 -18.17 -3.04
C THR A 163 5.08 -17.77 -2.12
N GLN A 164 4.04 -17.13 -2.65
CA GLN A 164 2.83 -16.81 -1.89
C GLN A 164 2.02 -18.04 -1.47
N ALA A 165 1.83 -19.01 -2.37
CA ALA A 165 1.11 -20.25 -2.08
C ALA A 165 1.72 -21.00 -0.87
N ALA A 166 3.05 -21.00 -0.76
CA ALA A 166 3.77 -21.60 0.35
C ALA A 166 3.61 -20.86 1.69
N ARG A 167 3.16 -19.59 1.67
CA ARG A 167 2.92 -18.80 2.88
C ARG A 167 1.49 -18.89 3.42
N TRP A 168 0.59 -19.57 2.70
CA TRP A 168 -0.79 -19.76 3.14
C TRP A 168 -0.87 -20.28 4.57
N ASP A 169 -1.43 -19.47 5.47
CA ASP A 169 -1.37 -19.72 6.90
C ASP A 169 -2.64 -20.41 7.37
N THR A 170 -2.53 -21.72 7.62
CA THR A 170 -3.63 -22.54 8.13
C THR A 170 -3.77 -22.51 9.65
N ALA A 171 -2.81 -21.92 10.38
CA ALA A 171 -2.82 -21.93 11.84
C ALA A 171 -3.81 -20.91 12.41
N ASP A 172 -3.88 -19.73 11.79
CA ASP A 172 -4.79 -18.65 12.20
C ASP A 172 -5.91 -18.44 11.17
N CYS A 173 -7.14 -18.23 11.64
CA CYS A 173 -8.30 -17.93 10.80
C CYS A 173 -8.59 -18.97 9.69
N ASN A 174 -8.22 -20.24 9.91
CA ASN A 174 -8.45 -21.37 8.99
C ASN A 174 -7.87 -21.19 7.57
N GLY A 175 -6.88 -20.31 7.38
CA GLY A 175 -6.32 -20.00 6.07
C GLY A 175 -6.01 -18.52 5.88
N GLY A 176 -5.71 -18.15 4.64
CA GLY A 176 -5.38 -16.79 4.24
C GLY A 176 -3.89 -16.49 4.35
N LEU A 177 -3.41 -15.60 3.49
CA LEU A 177 -2.12 -14.93 3.66
C LEU A 177 -2.27 -13.85 4.74
N ARG A 178 -1.17 -13.60 5.43
CA ARG A 178 -1.02 -12.38 6.22
C ARG A 178 -0.70 -11.24 5.29
N TRP A 179 -0.93 -10.02 5.76
CA TRP A 179 -0.48 -8.84 5.03
C TRP A 179 1.04 -8.89 4.82
N GLN A 180 1.80 -8.92 5.91
CA GLN A 180 3.25 -8.91 5.85
C GLN A 180 3.84 -10.31 5.59
N ILE A 181 4.96 -10.37 4.87
CA ILE A 181 5.71 -11.62 4.63
C ILE A 181 6.52 -12.01 5.87
N TYR A 182 7.12 -11.01 6.51
CA TYR A 182 8.09 -11.19 7.57
C TYR A 182 7.52 -10.95 8.97
N GLN A 183 7.88 -11.80 9.93
CA GLN A 183 7.22 -11.83 11.25
C GLN A 183 7.45 -10.58 12.11
N TRP A 184 8.58 -9.87 11.92
CA TRP A 184 8.86 -8.61 12.64
C TRP A 184 8.22 -7.38 11.98
N ASN A 185 7.66 -7.51 10.78
CA ASN A 185 6.99 -6.39 10.15
C ASN A 185 5.65 -6.13 10.84
N LYS A 186 5.38 -4.85 11.07
CA LYS A 186 4.11 -4.41 11.66
C LYS A 186 2.97 -4.75 10.70
N GLY A 187 1.93 -5.41 11.21
CA GLY A 187 0.82 -5.91 10.39
C GLY A 187 0.97 -7.38 9.98
N TYR A 188 2.01 -8.09 10.44
CA TYR A 188 2.07 -9.56 10.29
C TYR A 188 0.91 -10.28 11.00
N ASP A 189 0.34 -9.67 12.04
CA ASP A 189 -0.86 -10.11 12.74
C ASP A 189 -2.18 -9.69 12.07
N TYR A 190 -2.12 -9.06 10.90
CA TYR A 190 -3.28 -8.64 10.13
C TYR A 190 -3.42 -9.48 8.85
N LYS A 191 -4.63 -9.99 8.57
CA LYS A 191 -4.98 -10.60 7.28
C LYS A 191 -5.85 -9.60 6.52
N ASN A 192 -5.35 -9.12 5.40
CA ASN A 192 -6.03 -8.11 4.58
C ASN A 192 -6.54 -8.68 3.26
N SER A 193 -7.58 -8.06 2.71
CA SER A 193 -8.21 -8.49 1.47
C SER A 193 -7.31 -8.27 0.26
N ILE A 194 -6.43 -7.26 0.26
CA ILE A 194 -5.57 -6.99 -0.90
C ILE A 194 -4.52 -8.07 -1.15
N SER A 195 -3.91 -8.63 -0.10
CA SER A 195 -2.97 -9.77 -0.24
C SER A 195 -3.67 -10.97 -0.86
N GLN A 196 -4.92 -11.21 -0.43
CA GLN A 196 -5.76 -12.27 -0.98
C GLN A 196 -6.17 -11.99 -2.41
N ALA A 197 -6.57 -10.75 -2.73
CA ALA A 197 -7.00 -10.33 -4.06
C ALA A 197 -5.86 -10.47 -5.08
N CYS A 198 -4.64 -10.07 -4.71
CA CYS A 198 -3.47 -10.24 -5.58
C CYS A 198 -3.17 -11.72 -5.84
N PHE A 199 -3.12 -12.54 -4.79
CA PHE A 199 -2.86 -13.98 -4.91
C PHE A 199 -3.95 -14.70 -5.72
N PHE A 200 -5.22 -14.38 -5.45
CA PHE A 200 -6.38 -14.90 -6.15
C PHE A 200 -6.35 -14.54 -7.64
N ALA A 201 -6.17 -13.25 -7.96
CA ALA A 201 -6.14 -12.78 -9.33
C ALA A 201 -4.94 -13.36 -10.11
N LEU A 202 -3.77 -13.44 -9.49
CA LEU A 202 -2.59 -14.04 -10.10
C LEU A 202 -2.80 -15.54 -10.37
N GLY A 203 -3.34 -16.29 -9.40
CA GLY A 203 -3.68 -17.70 -9.58
C GLY A 203 -4.71 -17.93 -10.68
N ALA A 204 -5.80 -17.18 -10.69
CA ALA A 204 -6.83 -17.28 -11.72
C ALA A 204 -6.29 -16.99 -13.13
N ARG A 205 -5.45 -15.96 -13.26
CA ARG A 205 -4.82 -15.57 -14.53
C ARG A 205 -3.78 -16.58 -15.00
N LEU A 206 -2.97 -17.13 -14.08
CA LEU A 206 -2.04 -18.22 -14.40
C LEU A 206 -2.79 -19.48 -14.85
N ALA A 207 -3.93 -19.81 -14.21
CA ALA A 207 -4.77 -20.92 -14.64
C ALA A 207 -5.28 -20.72 -16.07
N LEU A 208 -5.83 -19.53 -16.36
CA LEU A 208 -6.33 -19.17 -17.69
C LEU A 208 -5.22 -19.16 -18.75
N TYR A 209 -4.05 -18.60 -18.42
CA TYR A 209 -2.93 -18.49 -19.35
C TYR A 209 -2.30 -19.84 -19.67
N THR A 210 -2.12 -20.70 -18.67
CA THR A 210 -1.33 -21.94 -18.77
C THR A 210 -2.17 -23.21 -18.93
N GLY A 211 -3.47 -23.15 -18.65
CA GLY A 211 -4.34 -24.32 -18.56
C GLY A 211 -4.09 -25.20 -17.33
N ASN A 212 -3.22 -24.79 -16.40
CA ASN A 212 -2.86 -25.60 -15.24
C ASN A 212 -3.88 -25.44 -14.11
N LYS A 213 -4.61 -26.54 -13.84
CA LYS A 213 -5.66 -26.60 -12.81
C LYS A 213 -5.18 -26.26 -11.39
N THR A 214 -3.93 -26.52 -11.03
CA THR A 214 -3.43 -26.22 -9.68
C THR A 214 -3.56 -24.74 -9.33
N TYR A 215 -3.35 -23.84 -10.29
CA TYR A 215 -3.57 -22.41 -10.06
C TYR A 215 -5.04 -22.08 -9.81
N ALA A 216 -5.96 -22.73 -10.55
CA ALA A 216 -7.40 -22.59 -10.34
C ALA A 216 -7.86 -23.14 -8.99
N ASP A 217 -7.27 -24.25 -8.51
CA ASP A 217 -7.57 -24.82 -7.19
C ASP A 217 -7.20 -23.85 -6.05
N TRP A 218 -6.08 -23.14 -6.18
CA TRP A 218 -5.70 -22.10 -5.24
C TRP A 218 -6.59 -20.87 -5.32
N ALA A 219 -7.04 -20.50 -6.53
CA ALA A 219 -7.99 -19.42 -6.71
C ALA A 219 -9.35 -19.74 -6.04
N GLU A 220 -9.87 -20.96 -6.23
CA GLU A 220 -11.07 -21.46 -5.55
C GLU A 220 -10.89 -21.44 -4.03
N LYS A 221 -9.78 -21.99 -3.53
CA LYS A 221 -9.46 -21.99 -2.09
C LYS A 221 -9.42 -20.57 -1.51
N THR A 222 -8.89 -19.62 -2.26
CA THR A 222 -8.82 -18.22 -1.80
C THR A 222 -10.19 -17.57 -1.76
N TRP A 223 -11.01 -17.78 -2.79
CA TRP A 223 -12.41 -17.32 -2.81
C TRP A 223 -13.22 -17.89 -1.65
N ASP A 224 -13.17 -19.21 -1.47
CA ASP A 224 -13.94 -19.90 -0.43
C ASP A 224 -13.54 -19.41 0.97
N TRP A 225 -12.24 -19.15 1.19
CA TRP A 225 -11.77 -18.56 2.43
C TRP A 225 -12.33 -17.14 2.64
N MET A 226 -12.25 -16.27 1.63
CA MET A 226 -12.77 -14.90 1.68
C MET A 226 -14.28 -14.85 1.95
N TRP A 227 -15.02 -15.77 1.34
CA TRP A 227 -16.47 -15.92 1.55
C TRP A 227 -16.80 -16.46 2.94
N SER A 228 -16.09 -17.50 3.40
CA SER A 228 -16.34 -18.13 4.71
C SER A 228 -15.99 -17.23 5.90
N THR A 229 -14.98 -16.37 5.74
CA THR A 229 -14.54 -15.42 6.76
C THR A 229 -15.36 -14.14 6.76
N GLY A 230 -16.25 -13.94 5.78
CA GLY A 230 -17.05 -12.73 5.64
C GLY A 230 -16.26 -11.50 5.18
N PHE A 231 -15.03 -11.69 4.68
CA PHE A 231 -14.27 -10.59 4.08
C PHE A 231 -14.90 -10.14 2.76
N ILE A 232 -15.53 -11.08 2.04
CA ILE A 232 -16.55 -10.76 1.05
C ILE A 232 -17.90 -10.94 1.75
N ASN A 233 -18.70 -9.88 1.80
CA ASN A 233 -20.02 -9.94 2.41
C ASN A 233 -20.95 -10.81 1.56
N ASN A 234 -21.61 -11.79 2.18
CA ASN A 234 -22.41 -12.80 1.47
C ASN A 234 -23.73 -12.27 0.88
N GLU A 235 -24.14 -11.06 1.24
CA GLU A 235 -25.35 -10.41 0.75
C GLU A 235 -25.02 -9.27 -0.22
N THR A 236 -24.07 -8.40 0.16
CA THR A 236 -23.76 -7.19 -0.59
C THR A 236 -22.57 -7.32 -1.53
N TYR A 237 -21.80 -8.41 -1.45
CA TYR A 237 -20.52 -8.58 -2.15
C TYR A 237 -19.48 -7.49 -1.87
N TYR A 238 -19.69 -6.69 -0.81
CA TYR A 238 -18.69 -5.73 -0.36
C TYR A 238 -17.44 -6.45 0.10
N VAL A 239 -16.29 -5.97 -0.36
CA VAL A 239 -14.98 -6.49 0.05
C VAL A 239 -14.41 -5.54 1.10
N ILE A 240 -14.44 -5.97 2.36
CA ILE A 240 -13.86 -5.20 3.47
C ILE A 240 -12.33 -5.25 3.44
N ASP A 241 -11.67 -4.45 4.27
CA ASP A 241 -10.21 -4.34 4.26
C ASP A 241 -9.48 -5.54 4.90
N GLY A 242 -10.02 -6.11 5.98
CA GLY A 242 -9.42 -7.26 6.66
C GLY A 242 -9.70 -7.32 8.16
N ALA A 243 -8.95 -8.15 8.88
CA ALA A 243 -9.06 -8.32 10.33
C ALA A 243 -7.77 -8.82 11.00
N ASP A 244 -7.62 -8.52 12.29
CA ASP A 244 -6.52 -9.03 13.12
C ASP A 244 -6.73 -10.50 13.50
N ILE A 245 -5.65 -11.29 13.46
CA ILE A 245 -5.68 -12.71 13.81
C ILE A 245 -6.05 -12.96 15.27
N GLY A 246 -5.75 -12.02 16.18
CA GLY A 246 -6.05 -12.15 17.61
C GLY A 246 -7.55 -12.24 17.90
N SER A 247 -8.38 -11.74 16.98
CA SER A 247 -9.84 -11.87 17.01
C SER A 247 -10.35 -13.11 16.27
N ASN A 248 -9.47 -14.04 15.89
CA ASN A 248 -9.76 -15.11 14.91
C ASN A 248 -10.38 -14.53 13.61
N CYS A 249 -9.86 -13.39 13.16
CA CYS A 249 -10.33 -12.64 12.00
C CYS A 249 -11.83 -12.28 12.03
N SER A 250 -12.42 -12.05 13.22
CA SER A 250 -13.84 -11.68 13.36
C SER A 250 -14.08 -10.19 13.64
N SER A 251 -13.05 -9.45 14.05
CA SER A 251 -13.12 -8.01 14.26
C SER A 251 -12.71 -7.27 12.98
N TYR A 252 -13.67 -7.06 12.09
CA TYR A 252 -13.44 -6.46 10.77
C TYR A 252 -13.05 -4.98 10.83
N SER A 253 -12.11 -4.61 9.97
CA SER A 253 -11.91 -3.23 9.54
C SER A 253 -13.11 -2.79 8.68
N PRO A 254 -13.79 -1.68 9.00
CA PRO A 254 -15.03 -1.28 8.32
C PRO A 254 -14.78 -0.61 6.95
N TYR A 255 -13.52 -0.46 6.53
CA TYR A 255 -13.17 0.27 5.34
C TYR A 255 -13.36 -0.57 4.07
N GLN A 256 -13.82 0.11 3.02
CA GLN A 256 -13.91 -0.43 1.67
C GLN A 256 -13.04 0.43 0.76
N PHE A 257 -12.15 -0.24 0.02
CA PHE A 257 -11.22 0.39 -0.91
C PHE A 257 -11.42 -0.23 -2.29
N THR A 258 -11.34 0.60 -3.33
CA THR A 258 -11.70 0.16 -4.70
C THR A 258 -10.85 -1.00 -5.20
N TYR A 259 -9.56 -1.02 -4.86
CA TYR A 259 -8.61 -2.04 -5.28
C TYR A 259 -8.90 -3.45 -4.72
N ASN A 260 -9.52 -3.56 -3.54
CA ASN A 260 -9.89 -4.85 -2.96
C ASN A 260 -10.95 -5.49 -3.85
N ALA A 261 -12.04 -4.76 -4.13
CA ALA A 261 -13.09 -5.22 -5.03
C ALA A 261 -12.55 -5.49 -6.44
N GLY A 262 -11.72 -4.58 -6.97
CA GLY A 262 -11.16 -4.70 -8.31
C GLY A 262 -10.31 -5.97 -8.51
N GLY A 263 -9.47 -6.33 -7.53
CA GLY A 263 -8.64 -7.55 -7.63
C GLY A 263 -9.48 -8.83 -7.65
N PHE A 264 -10.54 -8.87 -6.83
CA PHE A 264 -11.51 -9.99 -6.89
C PHE A 264 -12.32 -10.01 -8.18
N ILE A 265 -12.69 -8.86 -8.74
CA ILE A 265 -13.35 -8.79 -10.06
C ILE A 265 -12.43 -9.37 -11.14
N LEU A 266 -11.15 -8.99 -11.14
CA LEU A 266 -10.16 -9.50 -12.10
C LEU A 266 -10.04 -11.02 -12.03
N GLY A 267 -9.83 -11.57 -10.83
CA GLY A 267 -9.69 -13.01 -10.64
C GLY A 267 -10.97 -13.79 -10.94
N ALA A 268 -12.15 -13.27 -10.55
CA ALA A 268 -13.43 -13.92 -10.82
C ALA A 268 -13.74 -13.96 -12.33
N ALA A 269 -13.40 -12.90 -13.07
CA ALA A 269 -13.52 -12.88 -14.52
C ALA A 269 -12.59 -13.91 -15.20
N ALA A 270 -11.33 -14.00 -14.75
CA ALA A 270 -10.40 -15.01 -15.25
C ALA A 270 -10.88 -16.44 -14.94
N MET A 271 -11.38 -16.70 -13.73
CA MET A 271 -11.95 -18.00 -13.36
C MET A 271 -13.22 -18.33 -14.14
N TYR A 272 -14.09 -17.34 -14.39
CA TYR A 272 -15.26 -17.54 -15.23
C TYR A 272 -14.87 -17.92 -16.65
N ASN A 273 -13.89 -17.24 -17.25
CA ASN A 273 -13.43 -17.57 -18.60
C ASN A 273 -12.73 -18.93 -18.67
N TYR A 274 -11.96 -19.29 -17.63
CA TYR A 274 -11.28 -20.59 -17.54
C TYR A 274 -12.26 -21.76 -17.34
N THR A 275 -13.32 -21.57 -16.56
CA THR A 275 -14.23 -22.67 -16.17
C THR A 275 -15.58 -22.69 -16.91
N GLU A 276 -15.98 -21.56 -17.49
CA GLU A 276 -17.31 -21.27 -18.03
C GLU A 276 -18.47 -21.57 -17.06
N SER A 277 -18.18 -21.65 -15.76
CA SER A 277 -19.17 -22.09 -14.77
C SER A 277 -20.13 -20.98 -14.37
N LYS A 278 -21.40 -21.35 -14.16
CA LYS A 278 -22.41 -20.42 -13.63
C LYS A 278 -22.01 -19.85 -12.26
N ALA A 279 -21.38 -20.65 -11.40
CA ALA A 279 -20.95 -20.20 -10.08
C ALA A 279 -19.97 -19.03 -10.17
N TRP A 280 -18.94 -19.13 -11.03
CA TRP A 280 -18.00 -18.04 -11.24
C TRP A 280 -18.64 -16.82 -11.91
N LYS A 281 -19.63 -17.02 -12.77
CA LYS A 281 -20.42 -15.91 -13.33
C LYS A 281 -21.19 -15.15 -12.26
N ASP A 282 -21.94 -15.86 -11.41
CA ASP A 282 -22.73 -15.25 -10.34
C ASP A 282 -21.84 -14.49 -9.35
N ARG A 283 -20.65 -15.03 -9.05
CA ARG A 283 -19.64 -14.37 -8.21
C ARG A 283 -19.13 -13.07 -8.84
N LEU A 284 -18.80 -13.10 -10.13
CA LEU A 284 -18.37 -11.91 -10.87
C LEU A 284 -19.47 -10.83 -10.89
N ASP A 285 -20.69 -11.22 -11.22
CA ASP A 285 -21.83 -10.29 -11.29
C ASP A 285 -22.12 -9.66 -9.92
N GLY A 286 -22.05 -10.46 -8.85
CA GLY A 286 -22.18 -9.98 -7.48
C GLY A 286 -21.09 -8.97 -7.12
N LEU A 287 -19.83 -9.23 -7.44
CA LEU A 287 -18.73 -8.29 -7.20
C LEU A 287 -18.88 -6.99 -7.99
N ILE A 288 -19.26 -7.07 -9.28
CA ILE A 288 -19.53 -5.87 -10.10
C ILE A 288 -20.68 -5.07 -9.48
N TRP A 289 -21.73 -5.73 -9.03
CA TRP A 289 -22.84 -5.09 -8.33
C TRP A 289 -22.37 -4.42 -7.02
N GLY A 290 -21.60 -5.12 -6.19
CA GLY A 290 -21.07 -4.60 -4.93
C GLY A 290 -20.14 -3.40 -5.13
N SER A 291 -19.39 -3.38 -6.24
CA SER A 291 -18.49 -2.26 -6.58
C SER A 291 -19.21 -0.94 -6.88
N LYS A 292 -20.55 -0.96 -7.09
CA LYS A 292 -21.34 0.25 -7.29
C LYS A 292 -21.25 1.25 -6.14
N VAL A 293 -20.94 0.77 -4.92
CA VAL A 293 -20.70 1.62 -3.74
C VAL A 293 -19.63 2.70 -3.98
N PHE A 294 -18.68 2.43 -4.89
CA PHE A 294 -17.59 3.35 -5.21
C PHE A 294 -17.97 4.44 -6.22
N PHE A 295 -19.17 4.41 -6.79
CA PHE A 295 -19.63 5.41 -7.75
C PHE A 295 -20.64 6.34 -7.11
N VAL A 296 -20.35 7.64 -7.17
CA VAL A 296 -21.07 8.71 -6.47
C VAL A 296 -21.34 9.87 -7.42
N GLY A 297 -21.95 10.93 -6.88
CA GLY A 297 -22.40 12.09 -7.65
C GLY A 297 -23.88 11.98 -7.99
N ASP A 298 -24.42 12.98 -8.69
CA ASP A 298 -25.87 13.10 -8.93
C ASP A 298 -26.46 11.90 -9.71
N ASN A 299 -25.64 11.26 -10.55
CA ASN A 299 -26.02 10.07 -11.32
C ASN A 299 -25.41 8.76 -10.78
N GLU A 300 -24.72 8.80 -9.62
CA GLU A 300 -24.02 7.65 -9.03
C GLU A 300 -23.04 6.95 -10.01
N ASP A 301 -22.33 7.71 -10.85
CA ASP A 301 -21.52 7.20 -11.96
C ASP A 301 -20.04 7.61 -11.94
N ILE A 302 -19.61 8.42 -10.96
CA ILE A 302 -18.22 8.90 -10.84
C ILE A 302 -17.51 8.19 -9.68
N MET A 303 -16.40 7.53 -10.00
CA MET A 303 -15.61 6.74 -9.04
C MET A 303 -14.97 7.60 -7.94
N SER A 304 -15.07 7.13 -6.69
CA SER A 304 -14.56 7.78 -5.47
C SER A 304 -14.06 6.74 -4.45
N GLU A 305 -12.94 7.02 -3.78
CA GLU A 305 -12.51 6.24 -2.61
C GLU A 305 -13.38 6.56 -1.39
N VAL A 306 -14.47 5.80 -1.21
CA VAL A 306 -15.47 6.04 -0.18
C VAL A 306 -14.94 6.08 1.25
N ALA A 307 -13.82 5.40 1.53
CA ALA A 307 -13.22 5.37 2.86
C ALA A 307 -12.44 6.65 3.21
N CYS A 308 -11.92 7.38 2.22
CA CYS A 308 -10.92 8.44 2.48
C CYS A 308 -11.17 9.76 1.74
N GLU A 309 -11.76 9.75 0.54
CA GLU A 309 -12.06 10.97 -0.22
C GLU A 309 -13.09 11.87 0.48
N PRO A 310 -14.18 11.37 1.12
CA PRO A 310 -15.18 12.23 1.76
C PRO A 310 -14.65 13.05 2.95
N VAL A 311 -13.51 12.63 3.51
CA VAL A 311 -12.95 13.18 4.76
C VAL A 311 -11.55 13.76 4.57
N ASP A 312 -11.05 13.81 3.34
CA ASP A 312 -9.74 14.36 2.98
C ASP A 312 -8.56 13.67 3.67
N ARG A 313 -8.62 12.33 3.77
CA ARG A 313 -7.62 11.51 4.47
C ARG A 313 -6.98 10.42 3.63
N CYS A 314 -7.11 10.47 2.30
CA CYS A 314 -6.41 9.50 1.45
C CYS A 314 -4.90 9.62 1.61
N ASN A 315 -4.26 8.56 2.10
CA ASN A 315 -2.80 8.48 2.19
C ASN A 315 -2.16 8.31 0.80
N ILE A 316 -0.83 8.21 0.73
CA ILE A 316 -0.11 8.12 -0.55
C ILE A 316 -0.56 6.90 -1.37
N ASP A 317 -0.74 5.75 -0.73
CA ASP A 317 -1.18 4.50 -1.36
C ASP A 317 -2.58 4.62 -1.95
N GLN A 318 -3.52 5.11 -1.13
CA GLN A 318 -4.95 5.23 -1.45
C GLN A 318 -5.20 6.18 -2.61
N GLN A 319 -4.27 7.09 -2.90
CA GLN A 319 -4.37 7.98 -4.06
C GLN A 319 -4.25 7.26 -5.40
N SER A 320 -3.75 6.02 -5.41
CA SER A 320 -3.61 5.19 -6.62
C SER A 320 -4.73 4.16 -6.81
N PHE A 321 -5.54 3.87 -5.78
CA PHE A 321 -6.43 2.70 -5.76
C PHE A 321 -7.46 2.67 -6.89
N LYS A 322 -8.04 3.82 -7.24
CA LYS A 322 -8.97 3.96 -8.37
C LYS A 322 -8.36 3.55 -9.71
N ALA A 323 -7.04 3.67 -9.88
CA ALA A 323 -6.35 3.20 -11.08
C ALA A 323 -6.57 1.69 -11.30
N TYR A 324 -6.55 0.92 -10.22
CA TYR A 324 -6.63 -0.52 -10.29
C TYR A 324 -8.05 -1.00 -10.53
N LEU A 325 -9.05 -0.46 -9.83
CA LEU A 325 -10.45 -0.77 -10.12
C LEU A 325 -10.80 -0.42 -11.57
N SER A 326 -10.33 0.73 -12.07
CA SER A 326 -10.56 1.18 -13.44
C SER A 326 -10.06 0.18 -14.48
N ARG A 327 -8.80 -0.25 -14.36
CA ARG A 327 -8.19 -1.18 -15.33
C ARG A 327 -8.77 -2.58 -15.21
N TRP A 328 -9.05 -3.04 -13.99
CA TRP A 328 -9.51 -4.41 -13.74
C TRP A 328 -10.98 -4.61 -14.09
N LEU A 329 -11.83 -3.59 -13.91
CA LEU A 329 -13.19 -3.58 -14.46
C LEU A 329 -13.16 -3.69 -15.98
N ALA A 330 -12.31 -2.90 -16.64
CA ALA A 330 -12.17 -2.96 -18.10
C ALA A 330 -11.68 -4.35 -18.55
N ALA A 331 -10.59 -4.86 -17.99
CA ALA A 331 -10.06 -6.17 -18.32
C ALA A 331 -11.09 -7.30 -18.13
N ALA A 332 -11.89 -7.26 -17.06
CA ALA A 332 -12.96 -8.24 -16.82
C ALA A 332 -13.96 -8.32 -17.98
N THR A 333 -14.26 -7.21 -18.66
CA THR A 333 -15.17 -7.20 -19.82
C THR A 333 -14.63 -7.97 -21.04
N LYS A 334 -13.33 -8.26 -21.10
CA LYS A 334 -12.77 -9.13 -22.16
C LYS A 334 -13.00 -10.61 -21.92
N TRP A 335 -13.03 -11.00 -20.65
CA TRP A 335 -13.24 -12.38 -20.23
C TRP A 335 -14.72 -12.70 -19.97
N ALA A 336 -15.52 -11.68 -19.66
CA ALA A 336 -16.98 -11.75 -19.53
C ALA A 336 -17.66 -10.63 -20.36
N PRO A 337 -17.80 -10.80 -21.69
CA PRO A 337 -18.27 -9.73 -22.58
C PRO A 337 -19.65 -9.17 -22.27
N ASP A 338 -20.54 -9.94 -21.65
CA ASP A 338 -21.88 -9.52 -21.26
C ASP A 338 -21.89 -8.46 -20.14
N THR A 339 -20.78 -8.32 -19.40
CA THR A 339 -20.61 -7.28 -18.38
C THR A 339 -20.29 -5.90 -18.97
N TYR A 340 -19.89 -5.81 -20.25
CA TYR A 340 -19.41 -4.58 -20.88
C TYR A 340 -20.42 -3.44 -20.79
N ASP A 341 -21.68 -3.68 -21.18
CA ASP A 341 -22.72 -2.63 -21.21
C ASP A 341 -23.10 -2.15 -19.79
N THR A 342 -22.84 -2.97 -18.76
CA THR A 342 -23.01 -2.57 -17.37
C THR A 342 -21.83 -1.71 -16.88
N VAL A 343 -20.60 -2.06 -17.27
CA VAL A 343 -19.37 -1.45 -16.73
C VAL A 343 -18.98 -0.17 -17.46
N ILE A 344 -19.08 -0.13 -18.80
CA ILE A 344 -18.53 0.99 -19.59
C ILE A 344 -19.14 2.37 -19.29
N PRO A 345 -20.43 2.53 -18.92
CA PRO A 345 -20.98 3.83 -18.58
C PRO A 345 -20.25 4.49 -17.40
N TYR A 346 -19.98 3.71 -16.34
CA TYR A 346 -19.25 4.17 -15.15
C TYR A 346 -17.82 4.58 -15.48
N LEU A 347 -17.13 3.79 -16.33
CA LEU A 347 -15.76 4.09 -16.73
C LEU A 347 -15.67 5.38 -17.55
N ARG A 348 -16.61 5.60 -18.48
CA ARG A 348 -16.66 6.82 -19.31
C ARG A 348 -17.01 8.07 -18.51
N ALA A 349 -17.99 7.98 -17.61
CA ALA A 349 -18.36 9.09 -16.73
C ALA A 349 -17.19 9.48 -15.83
N SER A 350 -16.56 8.49 -15.20
CA SER A 350 -15.38 8.69 -14.36
C SER A 350 -14.18 9.24 -15.14
N ALA A 351 -13.91 8.77 -16.36
CA ALA A 351 -12.83 9.29 -17.21
C ALA A 351 -13.06 10.77 -17.55
N LYS A 352 -14.28 11.15 -17.94
CA LYS A 352 -14.61 12.55 -18.22
C LYS A 352 -14.42 13.42 -16.99
N ALA A 353 -14.90 12.99 -15.83
CA ALA A 353 -14.73 13.71 -14.57
C ALA A 353 -13.24 13.84 -14.17
N ALA A 354 -12.46 12.75 -14.32
CA ALA A 354 -11.04 12.74 -14.02
C ALA A 354 -10.26 13.73 -14.90
N ILE A 355 -10.51 13.74 -16.21
CA ILE A 355 -9.75 14.60 -17.14
C ILE A 355 -10.17 16.07 -17.04
N ASN A 356 -11.43 16.37 -16.76
CA ASN A 356 -11.91 17.74 -16.60
C ASN A 356 -11.18 18.53 -15.50
N GLN A 357 -10.76 17.85 -14.43
CA GLN A 357 -10.07 18.49 -13.31
C GLN A 357 -8.54 18.53 -13.47
N CYS A 358 -7.99 17.98 -14.55
CA CYS A 358 -6.56 18.00 -14.86
C CYS A 358 -6.13 19.38 -15.40
N VAL A 359 -6.13 20.37 -14.51
CA VAL A 359 -5.78 21.78 -14.77
C VAL A 359 -4.76 22.31 -13.76
N GLY A 360 -4.15 21.42 -12.97
CA GLY A 360 -3.26 21.73 -11.87
C GLY A 360 -1.77 21.72 -12.23
N GLY A 361 -0.93 21.87 -11.21
CA GLY A 361 0.52 21.81 -11.34
C GLY A 361 1.16 23.00 -12.06
N SER A 362 2.49 23.03 -12.13
CA SER A 362 3.24 24.09 -12.82
C SER A 362 3.11 24.04 -14.34
N ASN A 363 2.71 22.90 -14.89
CA ASN A 363 2.44 22.70 -16.32
C ASN A 363 0.97 23.00 -16.71
N GLY A 364 0.10 23.31 -15.74
CA GLY A 364 -1.32 23.63 -15.97
C GLY A 364 -2.19 22.46 -16.43
N ARG A 365 -1.73 21.22 -16.29
CA ARG A 365 -2.45 20.00 -16.71
C ARG A 365 -2.34 18.81 -15.76
N MET A 366 -1.72 18.95 -14.57
CA MET A 366 -1.67 17.87 -13.58
C MET A 366 -3.07 17.56 -13.04
N CYS A 367 -3.32 16.28 -12.81
CA CYS A 367 -4.56 15.77 -12.25
C CYS A 367 -4.51 15.68 -10.72
N GLY A 368 -5.65 15.98 -10.08
CA GLY A 368 -5.99 15.61 -8.71
C GLY A 368 -6.77 14.29 -8.63
N LEU A 369 -7.30 13.97 -7.46
CA LEU A 369 -7.98 12.69 -7.19
C LEU A 369 -9.51 12.82 -7.09
N LYS A 370 -10.04 13.94 -6.58
CA LYS A 370 -11.48 14.09 -6.30
C LYS A 370 -12.28 14.44 -7.55
N TRP A 371 -12.67 13.41 -8.30
CA TRP A 371 -13.39 13.58 -9.56
C TRP A 371 -14.87 13.96 -9.36
N ALA A 372 -15.52 13.44 -8.32
CA ALA A 372 -16.94 13.70 -8.06
C ALA A 372 -17.19 14.84 -7.05
N ARG A 373 -16.30 15.00 -6.06
CA ARG A 373 -16.60 15.75 -4.81
C ARG A 373 -16.08 17.19 -4.79
N ASN A 374 -15.39 17.63 -5.83
CA ASN A 374 -14.80 18.98 -5.89
C ASN A 374 -15.42 19.84 -7.01
N GLU A 375 -16.70 19.66 -7.32
CA GLU A 375 -17.41 20.40 -8.38
C GLU A 375 -16.70 20.33 -9.75
N GLY A 376 -16.01 19.21 -10.03
CA GLY A 376 -15.20 19.05 -11.24
C GLY A 376 -13.95 19.93 -11.31
N LYS A 377 -13.54 20.57 -10.21
CA LYS A 377 -12.34 21.40 -10.11
C LYS A 377 -11.14 20.58 -9.65
N TYR A 378 -9.94 21.06 -9.97
CA TYR A 378 -8.69 20.54 -9.42
C TYR A 378 -8.67 20.67 -7.90
N ASP A 379 -8.35 19.58 -7.20
CA ASP A 379 -8.42 19.51 -5.73
C ASP A 379 -7.15 19.98 -5.00
N GLY A 380 -6.15 20.44 -5.75
CA GLY A 380 -4.88 20.91 -5.20
C GLY A 380 -3.86 19.78 -4.97
N SER A 381 -4.24 18.52 -5.12
CA SER A 381 -3.34 17.37 -4.96
C SER A 381 -2.72 16.95 -6.29
N THR A 382 -1.46 16.50 -6.25
CA THR A 382 -0.79 15.91 -7.41
C THR A 382 0.25 14.91 -6.95
N GLY A 383 0.48 13.88 -7.75
CA GLY A 383 1.38 12.78 -7.45
C GLY A 383 1.21 11.64 -8.43
N VAL A 384 2.00 10.59 -8.21
CA VAL A 384 2.00 9.37 -9.04
C VAL A 384 0.62 8.72 -9.01
N GLY A 385 0.05 8.46 -7.83
CA GLY A 385 -1.29 7.88 -7.69
C GLY A 385 -2.38 8.64 -8.46
N GLN A 386 -2.42 9.98 -8.39
CA GLN A 386 -3.40 10.79 -9.12
C GLN A 386 -3.23 10.70 -10.64
N GLN A 387 -1.98 10.80 -11.13
CA GLN A 387 -1.74 10.70 -12.58
C GLN A 387 -2.01 9.29 -13.08
N MET A 388 -1.64 8.26 -12.30
CA MET A 388 -1.91 6.86 -12.59
C MET A 388 -3.40 6.57 -12.65
N ALA A 389 -4.18 7.07 -11.69
CA ALA A 389 -5.63 6.91 -11.66
C ALA A 389 -6.30 7.57 -12.87
N ALA A 390 -5.88 8.78 -13.24
CA ALA A 390 -6.38 9.48 -14.42
C ALA A 390 -5.99 8.78 -15.74
N LEU A 391 -4.77 8.23 -15.83
CA LEU A 391 -4.30 7.47 -16.98
C LEU A 391 -5.13 6.20 -17.17
N GLU A 392 -5.24 5.36 -16.14
CA GLU A 392 -5.93 4.08 -16.23
C GLU A 392 -7.42 4.22 -16.55
N ILE A 393 -8.12 5.15 -15.89
CA ILE A 393 -9.55 5.35 -16.17
C ILE A 393 -9.79 5.79 -17.61
N LEU A 394 -8.89 6.61 -18.16
CA LEU A 394 -8.95 7.05 -19.56
C LEU A 394 -8.67 5.87 -20.52
N LEU A 395 -7.60 5.11 -20.29
CA LEU A 395 -7.23 3.95 -21.12
C LEU A 395 -8.35 2.91 -21.14
N SER A 396 -8.97 2.65 -19.99
CA SER A 396 -10.11 1.73 -19.85
C SER A 396 -11.30 2.04 -20.76
N THR A 397 -11.48 3.30 -21.20
CA THR A 397 -12.55 3.66 -22.14
C THR A 397 -12.35 3.08 -23.55
N MET A 398 -11.13 2.66 -23.88
CA MET A 398 -10.75 2.08 -25.17
C MET A 398 -10.87 0.55 -25.22
N ILE A 399 -11.27 -0.08 -24.11
CA ILE A 399 -11.26 -1.54 -23.97
C ILE A 399 -11.95 -2.28 -25.11
N LYS A 400 -13.07 -1.78 -25.64
CA LYS A 400 -13.78 -2.42 -26.76
C LYS A 400 -12.90 -2.61 -28.00
N ASN A 401 -11.94 -1.71 -28.24
CA ASN A 401 -11.11 -1.66 -29.44
C ASN A 401 -9.79 -2.43 -29.30
N ARG A 402 -9.61 -3.23 -28.24
CA ARG A 402 -8.40 -4.01 -28.00
C ARG A 402 -8.67 -5.51 -28.02
N GLU A 403 -7.68 -6.29 -28.41
CA GLU A 403 -7.78 -7.76 -28.42
C GLU A 403 -7.74 -8.32 -27.00
N PRO A 404 -8.44 -9.43 -26.70
CA PRO A 404 -8.39 -10.00 -25.36
C PRO A 404 -6.96 -10.40 -24.94
N PRO A 405 -6.67 -10.45 -23.62
CA PRO A 405 -5.43 -11.03 -23.08
C PRO A 405 -5.12 -12.40 -23.69
N LEU A 406 -3.86 -12.61 -24.08
CA LEU A 406 -3.39 -13.86 -24.67
C LEU A 406 -3.14 -14.92 -23.60
N THR A 407 -3.16 -16.18 -24.04
CA THR A 407 -2.78 -17.37 -23.28
C THR A 407 -1.59 -18.04 -23.98
N ALA A 408 -1.01 -19.08 -23.35
CA ALA A 408 0.05 -19.87 -23.97
C ALA A 408 -0.37 -20.47 -25.34
N ASP A 409 -1.65 -20.79 -25.50
CA ASP A 409 -2.19 -21.42 -26.71
C ASP A 409 -2.70 -20.42 -27.75
N THR A 410 -2.92 -19.16 -27.38
CA THR A 410 -3.41 -18.11 -28.31
C THR A 410 -2.31 -17.14 -28.78
N GLY A 411 -1.04 -17.50 -28.58
CA GLY A 411 0.11 -16.75 -29.10
C GLY A 411 0.92 -16.00 -28.05
N GLY A 412 0.70 -16.26 -26.76
CA GLY A 412 1.56 -15.81 -25.68
C GLY A 412 3.01 -16.26 -25.87
N THR A 413 3.96 -15.33 -25.80
CA THR A 413 5.37 -15.59 -26.16
C THR A 413 6.31 -15.73 -24.98
N SER A 414 5.95 -15.17 -23.82
CA SER A 414 6.77 -15.25 -22.60
C SER A 414 6.93 -16.69 -22.14
N LYS A 415 8.15 -17.09 -21.80
CA LYS A 415 8.41 -18.43 -21.25
C LYS A 415 8.14 -18.47 -19.75
N GLY A 416 7.62 -19.60 -19.29
CA GLY A 416 7.40 -19.89 -17.89
C GLY A 416 8.44 -20.86 -17.33
N ASP A 417 8.49 -20.97 -16.01
CA ASP A 417 9.20 -21.99 -15.27
C ASP A 417 8.32 -22.44 -14.10
N VAL A 418 7.93 -23.72 -14.12
CA VAL A 418 7.09 -24.31 -13.06
C VAL A 418 7.76 -24.33 -11.70
N ASN A 419 9.10 -24.28 -11.65
CA ASN A 419 9.90 -24.24 -10.43
C ASN A 419 10.33 -22.82 -10.04
N ALA A 420 9.82 -21.78 -10.72
CA ALA A 420 10.16 -20.40 -10.42
C ALA A 420 9.86 -20.07 -8.94
N GLY A 421 10.74 -19.31 -8.29
CA GLY A 421 10.63 -18.98 -6.87
C GLY A 421 10.98 -20.13 -5.89
N SER A 422 11.37 -21.31 -6.38
CA SER A 422 11.72 -22.46 -5.50
C SER A 422 12.91 -22.18 -4.57
N GLY A 423 13.80 -21.25 -4.92
CA GLY A 423 14.92 -20.83 -4.09
C GLY A 423 14.52 -20.06 -2.82
N ASP A 424 13.26 -19.59 -2.73
CA ASP A 424 12.75 -18.77 -1.62
C ASP A 424 11.40 -19.25 -1.08
N ILE A 425 11.02 -20.49 -1.40
CA ILE A 425 9.67 -20.99 -1.14
C ILE A 425 9.33 -20.94 0.35
N GLY A 426 8.29 -20.18 0.70
CA GLY A 426 7.83 -20.03 2.08
C GLY A 426 8.80 -19.31 3.03
N ARG A 427 9.77 -18.52 2.51
CA ARG A 427 10.70 -17.76 3.35
C ARG A 427 9.94 -16.75 4.21
N LYS A 428 10.10 -16.90 5.53
CA LYS A 428 9.57 -16.01 6.57
C LYS A 428 10.66 -15.35 7.41
N ASP A 429 11.92 -15.76 7.20
CA ASP A 429 13.13 -15.25 7.85
C ASP A 429 14.21 -14.99 6.79
N PRO A 430 14.67 -13.75 6.56
CA PRO A 430 15.73 -13.42 5.65
C PRO A 430 17.09 -13.62 6.26
N VAL A 431 17.19 -14.21 7.46
CA VAL A 431 18.45 -14.50 8.11
C VAL A 431 19.25 -15.37 7.15
N ALA A 432 20.21 -14.73 6.46
CA ALA A 432 21.19 -15.41 5.67
C ALA A 432 21.78 -16.49 6.57
N THR A 433 21.85 -17.72 6.07
CA THR A 433 22.54 -18.79 6.78
C THR A 433 24.03 -18.42 6.76
N PHE A 434 24.44 -17.60 7.72
CA PHE A 434 25.83 -17.19 7.83
C PHE A 434 26.64 -18.44 8.15
N ALA A 435 27.80 -18.58 7.49
CA ALA A 435 28.76 -19.59 7.89
C ALA A 435 29.05 -19.43 9.39
N PRO A 436 29.23 -20.54 10.15
CA PRO A 436 29.52 -20.46 11.56
C PRO A 436 30.72 -19.52 11.79
N PRO A 437 30.64 -18.58 12.77
CA PRO A 437 31.72 -17.64 13.00
C PRO A 437 33.00 -18.41 13.32
N THR A 438 34.09 -18.04 12.63
CA THR A 438 35.40 -18.64 12.84
C THR A 438 35.90 -18.39 14.26
N ALA A 439 36.87 -19.19 14.74
CA ALA A 439 37.48 -18.97 16.05
C ALA A 439 38.06 -17.55 16.19
N ALA A 440 38.62 -17.00 15.11
CA ALA A 440 39.13 -15.63 15.06
C ALA A 440 38.01 -14.58 15.22
N MET A 441 36.86 -14.76 14.56
CA MET A 441 35.71 -13.87 14.71
C MET A 441 35.14 -13.92 16.13
N LYS A 442 35.06 -15.10 16.74
CA LYS A 442 34.62 -15.27 18.13
C LYS A 442 35.56 -14.56 19.12
N ALA A 443 36.87 -14.70 18.92
CA ALA A 443 37.87 -14.02 19.75
C ALA A 443 37.76 -12.49 19.60
N ALA A 444 37.68 -11.98 18.36
CA ALA A 444 37.52 -10.55 18.10
C ALA A 444 36.24 -9.99 18.74
N ALA A 445 35.12 -10.69 18.60
CA ALA A 445 33.87 -10.32 19.24
C ALA A 445 33.99 -10.26 20.77
N ALA A 446 34.66 -11.24 21.40
CA ALA A 446 34.89 -11.23 22.84
C ALA A 446 35.74 -10.03 23.29
N PHE A 447 36.82 -9.69 22.56
CA PHE A 447 37.64 -8.52 22.88
C PHE A 447 36.87 -7.21 22.74
N ILE A 448 36.08 -7.07 21.67
CA ILE A 448 35.24 -5.87 21.46
C ILE A 448 34.20 -5.75 22.57
N THR A 449 33.52 -6.84 22.94
CA THR A 449 32.54 -6.85 24.03
C THR A 449 33.20 -6.47 25.35
N LEU A 450 34.37 -7.03 25.67
CA LEU A 450 35.11 -6.68 26.89
C LEU A 450 35.58 -5.22 26.88
N ALA A 451 35.98 -4.68 25.72
CA ALA A 451 36.37 -3.28 25.59
C ALA A 451 35.17 -2.34 25.79
N ILE A 452 34.01 -2.67 25.22
CA ILE A 452 32.77 -1.90 25.41
C ILE A 452 32.33 -1.94 26.87
N LEU A 453 32.27 -3.14 27.47
CA LEU A 453 31.88 -3.31 28.87
C LEU A 453 32.89 -2.63 29.81
N GLY A 454 34.19 -2.74 29.53
CA GLY A 454 35.25 -2.06 30.27
C GLY A 454 35.17 -0.54 30.15
N GLY A 455 34.86 -0.02 28.96
CA GLY A 455 34.64 1.40 28.71
C GLY A 455 33.42 1.93 29.45
N LEU A 456 32.30 1.19 29.42
CA LEU A 456 31.09 1.50 30.19
C LEU A 456 31.36 1.50 31.69
N ALA A 457 32.03 0.47 32.21
CA ALA A 457 32.41 0.40 33.61
C ALA A 457 33.35 1.56 34.00
N GLY A 458 34.33 1.88 33.14
CA GLY A 458 35.24 3.01 33.32
C GLY A 458 34.51 4.35 33.35
N ALA A 459 33.56 4.57 32.43
CA ALA A 459 32.73 5.78 32.38
C ALA A 459 31.84 5.91 33.63
N ILE A 460 31.26 4.81 34.10
CA ILE A 460 30.49 4.78 35.36
C ILE A 460 31.40 5.13 36.55
N VAL A 461 32.60 4.54 36.61
CA VAL A 461 33.57 4.85 37.68
C VAL A 461 34.00 6.31 37.62
N TRP A 462 34.24 6.85 36.43
CA TRP A 462 34.61 8.26 36.24
C TRP A 462 33.48 9.21 36.64
N LEU A 463 32.23 8.94 36.23
CA LEU A 463 31.06 9.72 36.62
C LEU A 463 30.80 9.70 38.13
N LEU A 464 31.15 8.61 38.80
CA LEU A 464 31.00 8.46 40.25
C LEU A 464 32.24 8.92 41.04
N PHE A 465 33.31 9.32 40.35
CA PHE A 465 34.51 9.83 40.99
C PHE A 465 34.37 11.34 41.19
N ASP A 466 34.28 11.74 42.46
CA ASP A 466 34.22 13.14 42.85
C ASP A 466 35.62 13.63 43.21
N GLU A 467 36.21 14.43 42.32
CA GLU A 467 37.56 15.01 42.47
C GLU A 467 37.65 16.03 43.63
N THR A 468 36.52 16.50 44.18
CA THR A 468 36.50 17.47 45.28
C THR A 468 36.50 16.84 46.68
N SER A 469 36.48 15.51 46.75
CA SER A 469 36.36 14.77 48.02
C SER A 469 37.70 14.20 48.50
N ASP A 470 38.05 14.44 49.77
CA ASP A 470 39.26 13.92 50.44
C ASP A 470 39.29 12.39 50.63
N LYS A 471 38.26 11.68 50.16
CA LYS A 471 38.13 10.22 50.31
C LYS A 471 38.77 9.50 49.12
N LYS A 472 39.61 8.49 49.41
CA LYS A 472 40.20 7.61 48.38
C LYS A 472 39.10 6.94 47.53
N LEU A 473 39.35 6.79 46.22
CA LEU A 473 38.46 6.18 45.20
C LEU A 473 37.61 5.01 45.73
N MET A 474 38.24 4.02 46.37
CA MET A 474 37.54 2.83 46.89
C MET A 474 36.52 3.11 47.99
N ALA A 475 36.69 4.18 48.77
CA ALA A 475 35.74 4.60 49.79
C ALA A 475 34.55 5.35 49.17
N GLN A 476 34.76 6.14 48.12
CA GLN A 476 33.69 6.78 47.35
C GLN A 476 32.86 5.72 46.59
N LEU A 477 33.52 4.77 45.92
CA LEU A 477 32.86 3.68 45.19
C LEU A 477 32.01 2.79 46.11
N LYS A 478 32.50 2.46 47.31
CA LYS A 478 31.72 1.75 48.33
C LYS A 478 30.53 2.55 48.83
N GLY A 479 30.69 3.86 49.03
CA GLY A 479 29.58 4.75 49.42
C GLY A 479 28.51 4.84 48.33
N SER A 480 28.92 4.99 47.07
CA SER A 480 28.01 5.07 45.93
C SER A 480 27.30 3.73 45.66
N MET A 481 28.00 2.60 45.76
CA MET A 481 27.37 1.27 45.70
C MET A 481 26.43 1.01 46.89
N ALA A 482 26.75 1.48 48.10
CA ALA A 482 25.84 1.37 49.24
C ALA A 482 24.56 2.19 49.00
N ASN A 483 24.69 3.40 48.43
CA ASN A 483 23.57 4.26 48.07
C ASN A 483 22.74 3.67 46.91
N PHE A 484 23.39 3.09 45.89
CA PHE A 484 22.72 2.39 44.80
C PHE A 484 21.99 1.14 45.29
N LYS A 485 22.61 0.37 46.20
CA LYS A 485 21.98 -0.80 46.83
C LYS A 485 20.82 -0.39 47.72
N SER A 486 20.92 0.74 48.44
CA SER A 486 19.78 1.29 49.19
C SER A 486 18.66 1.76 48.28
N ALA A 487 18.98 2.35 47.12
CA ALA A 487 18.01 2.76 46.10
C ALA A 487 17.29 1.54 45.48
N LEU A 488 18.03 0.47 45.18
CA LEU A 488 17.45 -0.80 44.70
C LEU A 488 16.56 -1.49 45.75
N THR A 489 16.89 -1.35 47.04
CA THR A 489 16.05 -1.90 48.12
C THR A 489 14.88 -1.00 48.51
N SER A 490 14.92 0.30 48.19
CA SER A 490 13.77 1.19 48.37
C SER A 490 12.74 1.09 47.24
N GLU A 491 13.09 0.46 46.12
CA GLU A 491 12.19 0.19 44.98
C GLU A 491 11.64 -1.24 44.94
N THR A 492 11.52 -1.94 46.07
CA THR A 492 10.62 -3.10 46.16
C THR A 492 9.14 -2.70 46.32
N ALA A 493 8.74 -1.62 45.64
CA ALA A 493 7.36 -1.27 45.37
C ALA A 493 7.15 -0.77 43.91
N ALA A 494 7.94 -1.24 42.94
CA ALA A 494 7.52 -1.37 41.53
C ALA A 494 8.60 -2.16 40.78
N GLY A 495 8.23 -3.34 40.28
CA GLY A 495 9.19 -4.36 39.86
C GLY A 495 9.95 -4.07 38.57
N VAL A 496 11.20 -4.55 38.52
CA VAL A 496 11.86 -5.12 37.33
C VAL A 496 12.85 -6.19 37.82
N GLY A 497 12.56 -7.46 37.54
CA GLY A 497 13.49 -8.56 37.73
C GLY A 497 14.25 -8.84 36.44
N ILE A 498 15.50 -8.39 36.35
CA ILE A 498 16.48 -8.92 35.38
C ILE A 498 17.82 -8.96 36.10
N LEU A 499 18.31 -10.18 36.37
CA LEU A 499 19.72 -10.63 36.41
C LEU A 499 19.80 -11.96 37.17
N GLY A 500 19.84 -13.06 36.45
CA GLY A 500 19.98 -14.40 37.06
C GLY A 500 20.21 -15.49 36.02
N ALA A 501 21.35 -15.46 35.33
CA ALA A 501 21.83 -16.60 34.57
C ALA A 501 23.35 -16.74 34.73
N GLY A 502 23.79 -17.85 35.33
CA GLY A 502 25.15 -18.38 35.18
C GLY A 502 25.92 -18.67 36.48
N ALA A 503 25.88 -19.93 36.92
CA ALA A 503 26.86 -20.72 37.70
C ALA A 503 26.11 -21.61 38.72
N ALA A 504 26.32 -22.91 38.89
CA ALA A 504 27.28 -23.86 38.35
C ALA A 504 26.73 -25.30 38.52
N GLU A 505 27.37 -26.21 37.80
CA GLU A 505 27.08 -27.63 37.59
C GLU A 505 27.45 -28.54 38.79
N ASN A 506 26.83 -29.72 38.83
CA ASN A 506 27.21 -30.97 39.52
C ASN A 506 27.04 -31.12 41.04
N ARG A 507 25.97 -31.84 41.45
CA ARG A 507 26.07 -33.04 42.32
C ARG A 507 24.79 -33.90 42.29
N ARG A 508 25.00 -35.21 42.23
CA ARG A 508 24.03 -36.31 42.09
C ARG A 508 23.21 -36.63 43.37
N SER A 509 22.01 -37.16 43.13
CA SER A 509 21.28 -38.27 43.80
C SER A 509 20.64 -38.11 45.20
N SER A 510 19.30 -37.96 45.18
CA SER A 510 18.23 -38.75 45.88
C SER A 510 18.14 -38.78 47.44
N PRO A 511 17.03 -39.27 48.03
CA PRO A 511 15.63 -38.79 48.01
C PRO A 511 15.04 -38.69 49.45
N LEU A 512 13.71 -38.48 49.58
CA LEU A 512 12.79 -38.63 50.76
C LEU A 512 12.11 -37.29 51.13
N ASN A 513 10.82 -37.08 50.87
CA ASN A 513 9.57 -37.71 51.36
C ASN A 513 9.00 -37.02 52.62
N GLU A 514 7.73 -36.64 52.48
CA GLU A 514 6.66 -36.77 53.48
C GLU A 514 6.13 -35.54 54.26
N LYS A 515 4.88 -35.18 53.89
CA LYS A 515 3.73 -34.69 54.67
C LYS A 515 3.85 -33.39 55.51
N ILE A 516 2.88 -32.47 55.33
CA ILE A 516 1.68 -32.33 56.17
C ILE A 516 0.72 -31.26 55.57
N ILE A 517 -0.44 -31.74 55.11
CA ILE A 517 -1.84 -31.29 55.35
C ILE A 517 -2.24 -29.78 55.20
N GLN A 518 -3.08 -29.59 54.17
CA GLN A 518 -4.11 -28.59 53.82
C GLN A 518 -5.16 -28.25 54.93
N PRO A 519 -6.29 -27.51 54.69
CA PRO A 519 -6.63 -26.41 53.76
C PRO A 519 -7.55 -25.31 54.37
N THR A 520 -7.87 -24.27 53.59
CA THR A 520 -9.21 -23.66 53.39
C THR A 520 -9.13 -22.76 52.14
N ALA A 521 -10.11 -22.52 51.26
CA ALA A 521 -11.37 -23.11 50.79
C ALA A 521 -12.06 -21.99 49.95
N GLY A 522 -12.75 -22.32 48.85
CA GLY A 522 -13.61 -21.40 48.07
C GLY A 522 -13.30 -21.38 46.56
N GLU A 523 -13.47 -22.49 45.85
CA GLU A 523 -14.67 -22.95 45.11
C GLU A 523 -14.92 -22.29 43.73
N VAL A 524 -14.71 -23.13 42.71
CA VAL A 524 -15.12 -23.02 41.30
C VAL A 524 -16.31 -23.96 41.12
N SER A 525 -17.32 -23.55 40.35
CA SER A 525 -18.43 -24.41 39.93
C SER A 525 -18.45 -24.55 38.40
N ASN A 526 -18.18 -25.78 37.93
CA ASN A 526 -18.55 -26.29 36.61
C ASN A 526 -19.90 -27.01 36.73
N ARG A 527 -20.80 -26.83 35.74
CA ARG A 527 -21.88 -27.79 35.49
C ARG A 527 -22.10 -28.02 33.99
N SER A 528 -22.19 -29.31 33.68
CA SER A 528 -22.41 -29.91 32.36
C SER A 528 -23.90 -30.21 32.12
N SER A 529 -24.31 -30.06 30.86
CA SER A 529 -25.30 -30.82 30.08
C SER A 529 -26.72 -31.07 30.62
N ARG A 530 -27.74 -30.59 29.90
CA ARG A 530 -28.94 -31.35 29.51
C ARG A 530 -29.68 -30.65 28.35
N VAL A 531 -30.17 -31.47 27.42
CA VAL A 531 -30.91 -31.17 26.18
C VAL A 531 -32.40 -30.96 26.48
N SER A 532 -33.06 -30.05 25.76
CA SER A 532 -34.50 -30.13 25.38
C SER A 532 -34.84 -29.05 24.35
N ASP A 533 -35.48 -29.47 23.26
CA ASP A 533 -36.14 -28.63 22.24
C ASP A 533 -37.35 -27.86 22.80
N GLN A 534 -37.63 -26.65 22.28
CA GLN A 534 -38.95 -26.19 21.81
C GLN A 534 -38.96 -24.72 21.32
N ALA A 535 -39.17 -24.58 20.01
CA ALA A 535 -40.00 -23.63 19.25
C ALA A 535 -40.56 -22.31 19.84
N ILE A 536 -40.32 -21.24 19.04
CA ILE A 536 -41.28 -20.26 18.48
C ILE A 536 -41.67 -18.99 19.29
N GLU A 537 -41.52 -17.85 18.57
CA GLU A 537 -42.29 -16.59 18.56
C GLU A 537 -41.86 -15.33 19.36
N ASN A 538 -41.81 -14.24 18.57
CA ASN A 538 -42.10 -12.84 18.88
C ASN A 538 -40.99 -11.90 19.39
N MET A 539 -40.50 -11.11 18.42
CA MET A 539 -39.96 -9.74 18.53
C MET A 539 -40.87 -8.81 19.38
N PRO A 540 -40.33 -7.75 20.03
CA PRO A 540 -40.23 -6.48 19.29
C PRO A 540 -38.97 -5.64 19.57
N VAL A 541 -38.62 -4.90 18.51
CA VAL A 541 -37.72 -3.75 18.46
C VAL A 541 -38.13 -2.67 19.48
N VAL A 542 -37.16 -2.15 20.23
CA VAL A 542 -37.28 -0.85 20.91
C VAL A 542 -36.10 0.03 20.51
N VAL A 543 -36.40 1.04 19.71
CA VAL A 543 -35.56 2.22 19.49
C VAL A 543 -35.71 3.12 20.71
N ASN A 544 -34.61 3.52 21.34
CA ASN A 544 -34.64 4.64 22.28
C ASN A 544 -33.47 5.62 22.07
N ARG A 545 -33.86 6.90 22.16
CA ARG A 545 -33.13 8.13 21.91
C ARG A 545 -31.96 8.38 22.87
N VAL A 546 -30.92 8.95 22.28
CA VAL A 546 -29.94 9.95 22.76
C VAL A 546 -30.13 10.48 24.19
N ARG A 547 -29.08 10.32 25.01
CA ARG A 547 -28.68 11.28 26.04
C ARG A 547 -27.18 11.53 25.93
N SER A 548 -26.85 12.79 25.72
CA SER A 548 -25.52 13.38 25.84
C SER A 548 -25.03 13.30 27.28
N ASP A 549 -23.82 12.80 27.49
CA ASP A 549 -22.89 13.42 28.44
C ASP A 549 -21.45 13.08 28.07
N SER A 550 -20.63 14.12 28.12
CA SER A 550 -19.25 14.20 27.72
C SER A 550 -18.33 13.57 28.77
N SER A 551 -17.43 12.69 28.32
CA SER A 551 -16.13 12.55 28.98
C SER A 551 -15.06 12.32 27.91
N TYR A 552 -14.06 13.20 27.96
CA TYR A 552 -12.90 13.23 27.07
C TYR A 552 -12.16 11.88 27.13
N SER A 553 -12.09 11.18 25.99
CA SER A 553 -11.07 10.18 25.72
C SER A 553 -10.70 10.28 24.24
N THR A 554 -9.59 10.97 23.99
CA THR A 554 -8.95 11.08 22.68
C THR A 554 -8.33 9.72 22.33
N ARG A 555 -9.10 8.81 21.74
CA ARG A 555 -8.55 7.62 21.08
C ARG A 555 -7.94 8.03 19.74
N ARG A 556 -6.61 8.01 19.68
CA ARG A 556 -5.84 8.18 18.45
C ARG A 556 -6.14 7.05 17.47
N LEU A 557 -6.34 7.47 16.22
CA LEU A 557 -6.64 6.69 15.03
C LEU A 557 -5.36 6.10 14.41
N SER A 558 -5.55 4.97 13.73
CA SER A 558 -4.77 4.36 12.64
C SER A 558 -3.24 4.38 12.72
N ASN A 559 -2.67 3.18 12.84
CA ASN A 559 -1.26 2.93 13.13
C ASN A 559 -0.53 2.36 11.90
N MET A 560 -0.03 3.20 10.98
CA MET A 560 1.12 2.85 10.12
C MET A 560 2.35 3.68 10.53
N PRO A 561 3.58 3.13 10.56
CA PRO A 561 4.70 3.79 11.20
C PRO A 561 5.34 4.84 10.29
N ILE A 562 5.32 6.09 10.74
CA ILE A 562 6.26 7.14 10.34
C ILE A 562 7.59 6.84 11.04
N GLY A 563 8.69 6.75 10.30
CA GLY A 563 10.01 6.79 10.94
C GLY A 563 11.18 6.52 10.02
N TRP A 564 11.70 7.55 9.35
CA TRP A 564 13.15 7.72 9.17
C TRP A 564 13.53 9.17 9.47
N SER A 565 14.64 9.31 10.20
CA SER A 565 15.18 10.54 10.77
C SER A 565 15.69 11.51 9.69
N GLN A 566 15.18 12.74 9.70
CA GLN A 566 15.88 13.88 9.11
C GLN A 566 16.96 14.37 10.08
N ASP A 567 18.20 14.32 9.65
CA ASP A 567 19.28 15.27 9.98
C ASP A 567 20.46 14.90 9.05
N SER A 568 21.24 15.81 8.46
CA SER A 568 21.31 17.26 8.46
C SER A 568 22.16 17.64 7.24
N MET A 569 21.80 18.65 6.44
CA MET A 569 22.78 19.47 5.73
C MET A 569 22.20 20.84 5.37
N SER A 570 22.97 21.84 5.81
CA SER A 570 22.82 23.29 5.69
C SER A 570 22.21 23.83 4.39
N ARG A 571 21.46 24.94 4.52
CA ARG A 571 21.82 26.20 3.85
C ARG A 571 21.04 27.41 4.38
N ASN A 572 21.80 28.46 4.68
CA ASN A 572 21.39 29.81 5.04
C ASN A 572 20.56 30.48 3.93
N SER A 573 19.50 31.21 4.31
CA SER A 573 19.21 32.54 3.74
C SER A 573 18.11 33.27 4.49
N VAL A 574 18.53 34.29 5.25
CA VAL A 574 17.94 35.62 5.47
C VAL A 574 16.47 35.82 5.06
N SER A 575 15.57 35.93 6.04
CA SER A 575 14.22 36.48 5.89
C SER A 575 14.12 37.88 6.50
N ARG A 576 13.70 38.86 5.69
CA ARG A 576 13.33 40.21 6.12
C ARG A 576 11.90 40.19 6.66
N LEU A 577 11.75 40.67 7.89
CA LEU A 577 10.49 41.02 8.55
C LEU A 577 9.81 42.21 7.87
N ARG A 578 8.47 42.18 7.77
CA ARG A 578 7.52 43.26 8.15
C ARG A 578 6.05 42.83 7.94
N PRO A 579 5.07 43.50 8.59
CA PRO A 579 4.20 42.83 9.55
C PRO A 579 2.70 42.88 9.23
N VAL A 580 1.98 42.07 9.99
CA VAL A 580 0.52 41.99 10.13
C VAL A 580 -0.10 43.34 10.48
N GLY A 581 -1.17 43.70 9.77
CA GLY A 581 -2.11 44.75 10.15
C GLY A 581 -3.51 44.16 10.35
N GLN A 582 -4.02 44.22 11.58
CA GLN A 582 -5.44 44.13 11.92
C GLN A 582 -6.04 45.54 11.89
N ALA A 583 -7.25 45.70 11.34
CA ALA A 583 -8.39 46.44 11.92
C ALA A 583 -9.54 46.51 10.90
N VAL A 584 -10.73 45.95 11.20
CA VAL A 584 -11.95 46.63 11.73
C VAL A 584 -12.83 47.23 10.62
N THR A 585 -14.07 46.72 10.51
CA THR A 585 -15.35 47.46 10.26
C THR A 585 -16.50 46.47 10.56
N THR A 586 -17.16 46.56 11.71
CA THR A 586 -18.43 47.29 12.02
C THR A 586 -19.70 46.58 11.56
N ASP A 587 -20.53 46.27 12.57
CA ASP A 587 -21.93 45.82 12.50
C ASP A 587 -22.81 46.71 11.62
N ASP A 588 -23.81 46.11 10.98
CA ASP A 588 -25.19 46.57 11.14
C ASP A 588 -26.17 45.41 10.85
N ALA A 589 -27.17 45.34 11.72
CA ALA A 589 -28.23 44.33 11.76
C ALA A 589 -29.31 44.61 10.70
N ASP A 590 -29.95 43.56 10.17
CA ASP A 590 -31.37 43.32 10.45
C ASP A 590 -31.89 42.01 9.85
N ARG A 591 -33.01 41.57 10.42
CA ARG A 591 -33.59 40.24 10.51
C ARG A 591 -34.87 40.15 9.66
N ILE A 592 -35.42 38.92 9.50
CA ILE A 592 -36.83 38.56 9.11
C ILE A 592 -37.01 38.30 7.58
N GLU A 593 -37.59 37.22 7.03
CA GLU A 593 -38.41 36.08 7.49
C GLU A 593 -38.35 34.88 6.52
N ALA A 594 -38.94 33.75 6.92
CA ALA A 594 -39.07 32.48 6.19
C ALA A 594 -40.30 32.43 5.25
N VAL A 595 -40.18 31.70 4.15
CA VAL A 595 -41.29 31.37 3.24
C VAL A 595 -41.49 29.85 3.22
N GLU A 596 -42.65 29.41 3.73
CA GLU A 596 -43.21 28.07 3.53
C GLU A 596 -44.08 28.03 2.25
N PRO A 597 -44.36 26.82 1.69
CA PRO A 597 -44.88 26.64 0.35
C PRO A 597 -46.41 26.59 0.28
N GLN A 598 -46.99 27.11 -0.81
CA GLN A 598 -48.41 26.92 -1.14
C GLN A 598 -48.60 25.71 -2.07
N HIS A 599 -49.53 24.84 -1.66
CA HIS A 599 -50.19 23.83 -2.47
C HIS A 599 -51.39 24.40 -3.24
N SER A 600 -51.75 23.67 -4.30
CA SER A 600 -53.05 23.57 -5.01
C SER A 600 -53.37 24.52 -6.17
N ALA A 601 -53.23 23.99 -7.39
CA ALA A 601 -54.34 23.71 -8.32
C ALA A 601 -53.94 22.54 -9.23
#